data_AF-A0A806DG23-F1
#
_entry.id   AF-A0A806DG23-F1
#
_cell.length_a   1.000
_cell.length_b   1.000
_cell.length_c   1.000
_cell.angle_alpha   90.00
_cell.angle_beta   90.00
_cell.angle_gamma   90.00
#
_symmetry.space_group_name_H-M   'P 1'
#
loop_
_entity.id
_entity.type
_entity.pdbx_description
1 polymer ?
#
loop_
_entity_poly.entity_id
_entity_poly.type
_entity_poly.pdbx_seq_one_letter_code
_entity_poly.pdbx_strand_id
1 'polypeptide(L)'
;MLTWKEVLAKHQTRRGIGSRSLLVDRGESGYKNRFLPDGSILYPGEGLSGNQQPTGGNRTLLRALAAQSPMRVYLRERTNCWRDCGWFLVESVEYRWEESERRYVYWFRLVPLTAAT
;
A
#
# COMPACT_ATOMS: atom_id res chain seq x y z
N MET A 1 5.56 -17.96 4.88
CA MET A 1 6.41 -16.74 4.79
C MET A 1 7.19 -16.78 3.49
N LEU A 2 7.55 -15.62 2.95
CA LEU A 2 8.26 -15.43 1.68
C LEU A 2 9.56 -14.66 1.92
N THR A 3 10.58 -14.93 1.12
CA THR A 3 11.80 -14.13 1.00
C THR A 3 11.56 -12.88 0.17
N TRP A 4 12.47 -11.90 0.23
CA TRP A 4 12.41 -10.74 -0.66
C TRP A 4 12.48 -11.13 -2.13
N LYS A 5 13.29 -12.14 -2.49
CA LYS A 5 13.39 -12.64 -3.86
C LYS A 5 12.05 -13.16 -4.39
N GLU A 6 11.33 -13.92 -3.57
CA GLU A 6 10.01 -14.45 -3.93
C GLU A 6 8.94 -13.35 -4.04
N VAL A 7 8.94 -12.39 -3.11
CA VAL A 7 8.05 -11.22 -3.19
C VAL A 7 8.35 -10.41 -4.43
N LEU A 8 9.62 -10.10 -4.72
CA LEU A 8 10.02 -9.32 -5.89
C LEU A 8 9.62 -10.00 -7.20
N ALA A 9 9.72 -11.33 -7.29
CA ALA A 9 9.27 -12.08 -8.46
C ALA A 9 7.76 -11.92 -8.71
N LYS A 10 6.95 -11.81 -7.65
CA LYS A 10 5.49 -11.63 -7.73
C LYS A 10 5.07 -10.16 -7.87
N HIS A 11 5.77 -9.25 -7.20
CA HIS A 11 5.47 -7.83 -7.12
C HIS A 11 6.02 -7.03 -8.31
N GLN A 12 7.12 -7.52 -8.91
CA GLN A 12 7.74 -7.03 -10.14
C GLN A 12 8.32 -5.61 -10.11
N THR A 13 8.40 -4.98 -8.94
CA THR A 13 9.04 -3.67 -8.77
C THR A 13 9.71 -3.56 -7.39
N ARG A 14 10.58 -2.57 -7.20
CA ARG A 14 11.16 -2.23 -5.89
C ARG A 14 10.41 -1.09 -5.20
N ARG A 15 9.43 -0.48 -5.88
CA ARG A 15 8.57 0.56 -5.31
C ARG A 15 7.55 -0.07 -4.36
N GLY A 16 6.93 0.71 -3.49
CA GLY A 16 5.87 0.22 -2.62
C GLY A 16 4.62 -0.20 -3.40
N ILE A 17 4.35 0.45 -4.53
CA ILE A 17 3.16 0.23 -5.36
C ILE A 17 3.54 -0.43 -6.69
N GLY A 18 3.07 -1.65 -6.88
CA GLY A 18 3.16 -2.42 -8.13
C GLY A 18 1.87 -2.32 -8.94
N SER A 19 1.81 -3.00 -10.08
CA SER A 19 0.64 -2.98 -10.97
C SER A 19 -0.62 -3.59 -10.34
N ARG A 20 -0.45 -4.66 -9.54
CA ARG A 20 -1.53 -5.42 -8.88
C ARG A 20 -1.21 -5.81 -7.45
N SER A 21 -0.20 -5.19 -6.85
CA SER A 21 0.24 -5.54 -5.50
C SER A 21 0.92 -4.39 -4.79
N LEU A 22 0.98 -4.49 -3.47
CA LEU A 22 1.50 -3.47 -2.57
C LEU A 22 2.50 -4.10 -1.59
N LEU A 23 3.57 -3.37 -1.30
CA LEU A 23 4.47 -3.65 -0.18
C LEU A 23 4.06 -2.75 0.98
N VAL A 24 3.85 -3.38 2.13
CA VAL A 24 3.50 -2.72 3.38
C VAL A 24 4.56 -3.07 4.41
N ASP A 25 4.91 -2.12 5.25
CA ASP A 25 5.78 -2.30 6.41
C ASP A 25 5.31 -1.41 7.57
N ARG A 26 6.03 -1.40 8.67
CA ARG A 26 5.69 -0.66 9.89
C ARG A 26 6.54 0.62 10.05
N GLY A 27 7.08 1.15 8.95
CA GLY A 27 7.92 2.34 8.94
C GLY A 27 9.34 2.12 8.43
N GLU A 28 9.74 0.88 8.15
CA GLU A 28 11.11 0.54 7.72
C GLU A 28 11.50 1.17 6.37
N SER A 29 10.53 1.52 5.52
CA SER A 29 10.75 2.22 4.24
C SER A 29 10.68 3.75 4.35
N GLY A 30 10.43 4.29 5.54
CA GLY A 30 10.16 5.71 5.76
C GLY A 30 8.69 6.10 5.60
N TYR A 31 7.84 5.22 5.03
CA TYR A 31 6.39 5.38 5.03
C TYR A 31 5.76 4.66 6.21
N LYS A 32 4.90 5.34 6.97
CA LYS A 32 4.24 4.75 8.15
C LYS A 32 2.81 4.35 7.82
N ASN A 33 2.64 3.12 7.36
CA ASN A 33 1.32 2.51 7.23
C ASN A 33 0.63 2.46 8.60
N ARG A 34 -0.67 2.75 8.67
CA ARG A 34 -1.46 2.57 9.90
C ARG A 34 -2.33 1.33 9.77
N PHE A 35 -2.06 0.33 10.58
CA PHE A 35 -2.85 -0.90 10.65
C PHE A 35 -4.01 -0.68 11.62
N LEU A 36 -5.23 -0.95 11.17
CA LEU A 36 -6.44 -0.70 11.95
C LEU A 36 -6.94 -2.01 12.59
N PRO A 37 -7.73 -1.93 13.69
CA PRO A 37 -8.22 -3.12 14.41
C PRO A 37 -9.10 -4.07 13.58
N ASP A 38 -9.75 -3.54 12.54
CA ASP A 38 -10.60 -4.30 11.60
C ASP A 38 -9.78 -5.03 10.50
N GLY A 39 -8.45 -4.97 10.56
CA GLY A 39 -7.56 -5.54 9.56
C GLY A 39 -7.36 -4.70 8.31
N SER A 40 -8.02 -3.53 8.21
CA SER A 40 -7.77 -2.56 7.15
C SER A 40 -6.44 -1.83 7.38
N ILE A 41 -5.93 -1.20 6.32
CA ILE A 41 -4.65 -0.49 6.32
C ILE A 41 -4.87 0.90 5.73
N LEU A 42 -4.47 1.95 6.46
CA LEU A 42 -4.28 3.27 5.86
C LEU A 42 -2.87 3.33 5.26
N TYR A 43 -2.83 3.33 3.94
CA TYR A 43 -1.64 3.26 3.12
C TYR A 43 -1.33 4.64 2.54
N PRO A 44 -0.19 5.28 2.90
CA PRO A 44 0.19 6.54 2.30
C PRO A 44 0.58 6.36 0.84
N GLY A 45 0.30 7.36 0.01
CA GLY A 45 0.68 7.36 -1.40
C GLY A 45 2.20 7.37 -1.62
N GLU A 46 2.60 7.19 -2.89
CA GLU A 46 3.98 7.33 -3.34
C GLU A 46 4.39 8.81 -3.48
N GLY A 47 5.62 9.10 -3.06
CA GLY A 47 6.29 10.39 -3.22
C GLY A 47 6.83 10.88 -1.87
N LEU A 48 8.15 11.00 -1.74
CA LEU A 48 8.83 11.35 -0.48
C LEU A 48 9.01 12.86 -0.24
N SER A 49 8.85 13.68 -1.29
CA SER A 49 9.01 15.12 -1.21
C SER A 49 7.92 15.84 -2.00
N GLY A 50 7.59 17.06 -1.56
CA GLY A 50 6.53 17.87 -2.15
C GLY A 50 5.13 17.26 -2.00
N ASN A 51 4.12 17.97 -2.49
CA ASN A 51 2.76 17.47 -2.53
C ASN A 51 2.69 16.23 -3.45
N GLN A 52 2.11 15.15 -2.95
CA GLN A 52 1.96 13.94 -3.76
C GLN A 52 1.06 14.19 -4.96
N GLN A 53 1.44 13.63 -6.10
CA GLN A 53 0.78 13.83 -7.39
C GLN A 53 0.02 12.56 -7.81
N PRO A 54 -1.07 12.67 -8.59
CA PRO A 54 -1.83 11.52 -9.11
C PRO A 54 -1.11 10.82 -10.26
N THR A 55 0.17 10.51 -10.09
CA THR A 55 1.06 9.88 -11.08
C THR A 55 1.69 8.63 -10.48
N GLY A 56 2.38 7.83 -11.29
CA GLY A 56 3.09 6.63 -10.82
C GLY A 56 2.19 5.68 -10.02
N GLY A 57 2.65 5.28 -8.83
CA GLY A 57 1.90 4.41 -7.93
C GLY A 57 0.56 4.99 -7.45
N ASN A 58 0.46 6.30 -7.20
CA ASN A 58 -0.80 6.92 -6.80
C ASN A 58 -1.87 6.78 -7.88
N ARG A 59 -1.48 6.96 -9.15
CA ARG A 59 -2.40 6.72 -10.28
C ARG A 59 -2.88 5.27 -10.34
N THR A 60 -2.01 4.31 -10.03
CA THR A 60 -2.39 2.90 -9.97
C THR A 60 -3.45 2.65 -8.90
N LEU A 61 -3.26 3.20 -7.68
CA LEU A 61 -4.22 3.06 -6.59
C LEU A 61 -5.55 3.78 -6.88
N LEU A 62 -5.50 4.98 -7.48
CA LEU A 62 -6.71 5.70 -7.90
C LEU A 62 -7.50 4.92 -8.96
N ARG A 63 -6.81 4.26 -9.89
CA ARG A 63 -7.47 3.38 -10.88
C ARG A 63 -8.03 2.12 -10.22
N ALA A 64 -7.31 1.52 -9.28
CA ALA A 64 -7.78 0.36 -8.53
C ALA A 64 -9.05 0.69 -7.72
N LEU A 65 -9.11 1.88 -7.10
CA LEU A 65 -10.30 2.41 -6.45
C LEU A 65 -11.46 2.56 -7.44
N ALA A 66 -11.24 3.25 -8.57
CA ALA A 66 -12.29 3.48 -9.55
C ALA A 66 -12.84 2.18 -10.17
N ALA A 67 -11.96 1.20 -10.41
CA ALA A 67 -12.31 -0.06 -11.04
C ALA A 67 -12.66 -1.18 -10.03
N GLN A 68 -12.62 -0.90 -8.72
CA GLN A 68 -12.73 -1.90 -7.64
C GLN A 68 -11.84 -3.13 -7.90
N SER A 69 -10.63 -2.88 -8.40
CA SER A 69 -9.67 -3.93 -8.74
C SER A 69 -8.84 -4.30 -7.51
N PRO A 70 -8.82 -5.59 -7.11
CA PRO A 70 -8.10 -6.01 -5.92
C PRO A 70 -6.59 -6.00 -6.10
N MET A 71 -5.89 -5.63 -5.03
CA MET A 71 -4.44 -5.53 -4.92
C MET A 71 -3.94 -6.58 -3.92
N ARG A 72 -2.91 -7.35 -4.30
CA ARG A 72 -2.27 -8.30 -3.36
C ARG A 72 -1.38 -7.55 -2.38
N VAL A 73 -1.47 -7.83 -1.09
CA VAL A 73 -0.66 -7.14 -0.07
C VAL A 73 0.43 -8.06 0.47
N TYR A 74 1.67 -7.58 0.47
CA TYR A 74 2.81 -8.23 1.11
C TYR A 74 3.31 -7.38 2.27
N LEU A 75 3.25 -7.92 3.48
CA LEU A 75 3.75 -7.27 4.69
C LEU A 75 5.18 -7.71 5.00
N ARG A 76 6.08 -6.75 5.20
CA ARG A 76 7.40 -7.00 5.77
C ARG A 76 7.26 -7.26 7.27
N GLU A 77 7.59 -8.47 7.71
CA GLU A 77 7.63 -8.81 9.14
C GLU A 77 9.01 -8.56 9.74
N ARG A 78 10.07 -8.79 8.94
CA ARG A 78 11.46 -8.44 9.25
C ARG A 78 12.30 -8.52 7.98
N THR A 79 13.60 -8.23 8.06
CA THR A 79 14.51 -8.38 6.92
C THR A 79 14.42 -9.79 6.32
N ASN A 80 14.19 -9.83 5.00
CA ASN A 80 14.01 -11.05 4.20
C ASN A 80 12.87 -11.99 4.67
N CYS A 81 11.89 -11.48 5.43
CA CYS A 81 10.72 -12.23 5.87
C CYS A 81 9.46 -11.43 5.59
N TRP A 82 8.67 -11.92 4.64
CA TRP A 82 7.44 -11.29 4.18
C TRP A 82 6.26 -12.22 4.35
N ARG A 83 5.12 -11.66 4.73
CA ARG A 83 3.84 -12.36 4.80
C ARG A 83 2.98 -11.93 3.62
N ASP A 84 2.39 -12.89 2.93
CA ASP A 84 1.32 -12.63 1.98
C ASP A 84 0.02 -12.46 2.78
N CYS A 85 -0.55 -11.26 2.73
CA CYS A 85 -1.76 -10.90 3.48
C CYS A 85 -3.04 -11.16 2.68
N GLY A 86 -2.95 -11.66 1.43
CA GLY A 86 -4.11 -11.86 0.59
C GLY A 86 -4.47 -10.64 -0.24
N TRP A 87 -5.72 -10.60 -0.69
CA TRP A 87 -6.24 -9.55 -1.56
C TRP A 87 -6.94 -8.46 -0.76
N PHE A 88 -6.75 -7.21 -1.18
CA PHE A 88 -7.36 -6.03 -0.60
C PHE A 88 -8.02 -5.19 -1.68
N LEU A 89 -9.11 -4.50 -1.35
CA LEU A 89 -9.66 -3.43 -2.16
C LEU A 89 -9.17 -2.08 -1.67
N VAL A 90 -8.97 -1.15 -2.59
CA VAL A 90 -8.89 0.27 -2.25
C VAL A 90 -10.33 0.75 -2.06
N GLU A 91 -10.75 0.95 -0.82
CA GLU A 91 -12.12 1.33 -0.46
C GLU A 91 -12.34 2.84 -0.64
N SER A 92 -11.37 3.63 -0.18
CA SER A 92 -11.46 5.09 -0.23
C SER A 92 -10.08 5.73 -0.31
N VAL A 93 -10.07 7.03 -0.64
CA VAL A 93 -8.86 7.85 -0.63
C VAL A 93 -9.17 9.22 -0.04
N GLU A 94 -8.29 9.69 0.83
CA GLU A 94 -8.21 11.09 1.25
C GLU A 94 -6.96 11.73 0.65
N TYR A 95 -7.06 12.99 0.23
CA TYR A 95 -5.90 13.83 -0.10
C TYR A 95 -5.89 15.01 0.86
N ARG A 96 -5.01 14.95 1.86
CA ARG A 96 -5.05 15.91 2.98
C ARG A 96 -3.67 16.45 3.31
N TRP A 97 -3.67 17.63 3.92
CA TRP A 97 -2.49 18.26 4.50
C TRP A 97 -2.02 17.44 5.71
N GLU A 98 -0.77 16.95 5.68
CA GLU A 98 -0.14 16.30 6.82
C GLU A 98 0.84 17.26 7.48
N GLU A 99 0.49 17.74 8.69
CA GLU A 99 1.26 18.76 9.41
C GLU A 99 2.71 18.32 9.68
N SER A 100 2.92 17.04 10.03
CA SER A 100 4.25 16.51 10.29
C SER A 100 5.15 16.47 9.05
N GLU A 101 4.56 16.43 7.86
CA GLU A 101 5.28 16.40 6.59
C GLU A 101 5.23 17.75 5.85
N ARG A 102 4.40 18.69 6.32
CA ARG A 102 4.14 20.01 5.72
C ARG A 102 3.86 19.93 4.22
N ARG A 103 3.04 18.95 3.82
CA ARG A 103 2.66 18.69 2.42
C ARG A 103 1.35 17.93 2.33
N TYR A 104 0.76 17.92 1.15
CA TYR A 104 -0.39 17.08 0.85
C TYR A 104 0.02 15.64 0.54
N VAL A 105 -0.65 14.69 1.19
CA VAL A 105 -0.39 13.25 1.10
C VAL A 105 -1.69 12.51 0.81
N TYR A 106 -1.63 11.52 -0.07
CA TYR A 106 -2.74 10.58 -0.26
C TYR A 106 -2.76 9.54 0.86
N TRP A 107 -3.94 9.26 1.40
CA TRP A 107 -4.19 8.17 2.32
C TRP A 107 -5.24 7.25 1.72
N PHE A 108 -4.80 6.08 1.26
CA PHE A 108 -5.67 5.06 0.70
C PHE A 108 -6.09 4.09 1.81
N ARG A 109 -7.39 3.89 1.98
CA ARG A 109 -7.91 2.86 2.89
C ARG A 109 -8.01 1.54 2.14
N LEU A 110 -7.22 0.56 2.57
CA LEU A 110 -7.19 -0.79 2.02
C LEU A 110 -8.00 -1.70 2.93
N VAL A 111 -9.05 -2.33 2.41
CA VAL A 111 -9.86 -3.30 3.17
C VAL A 111 -9.58 -4.72 2.69
N PRO A 112 -9.40 -5.70 3.59
CA PRO A 112 -9.18 -7.08 3.19
C PRO A 112 -10.42 -7.60 2.48
N LEU A 113 -10.23 -8.27 1.34
CA LEU A 113 -11.25 -9.15 0.80
C LEU A 113 -11.28 -10.38 1.70
N THR A 114 -12.20 -10.39 2.66
CA THR A 114 -12.51 -11.60 3.39
C THR A 114 -12.92 -12.64 2.35
N ALA A 115 -12.24 -13.79 2.33
CA ALA A 115 -12.74 -14.91 1.56
C ALA A 115 -14.16 -15.16 2.07
N ALA A 116 -15.15 -15.16 1.18
CA ALA A 116 -16.45 -15.72 1.51
C ALA A 116 -16.19 -17.14 2.01
N THR A 117 -16.34 -17.33 3.32
CA THR A 117 -16.41 -18.64 3.97
C THR A 117 -17.66 -19.34 3.50
#